data_AF-A0A940R077-F1
#
_entry.id   AF-A0A940R077-F1
#
_cell.length_a   1.000
_cell.length_b   1.000
_cell.length_c   1.000
_cell.angle_alpha   90.00
_cell.angle_beta   90.00
_cell.angle_gamma   90.00
#
_symmetry.space_group_name_H-M   'P 1'
#
loop_
_entity.id
_entity.type
_entity.pdbx_description
1 polymer ?
#
loop_
_entity_poly.entity_id
_entity_poly.type
_entity_poly.pdbx_seq_one_letter_code
_entity_poly.pdbx_strand_id
1 'polypeptide(L)'
;MGIVIRSWEKSDLASIRSITWGAWISTYSSFIPESDLRSYFDIHYTEKSLLRMFDDPSMHGFIAEMDGQAAGYGRLFFRRDENRLYVSSLYFLPEFEGQGMGRRLLEAAERYATEKGLEELWIGVMVKNRGALDFYRKVGFQFVREEPFTMGKTTVSHLIGYKRIGRSAWIRQKTYTAFEEGEESLPGLCLRLLSEQRRSWQGLREGYESLKNVRERDLSCGRFSVRLQYNPGRIKSSLADVGERKANEGRCFLCLDRLPEGQKGILYRNEYLILCNPMPVFPDHLIVSHLDHRLQAIEEHIDRFLQLMGDFGSDWMVLYNGPKCGASAPDHLHFHASPSGQMPIEKEMHAGNSITLTKQVDGALLYRLRDLGREALVLEGDDPTAVGSAFGRLLKTLKKILLIDEEPMMNIAGFQNEGKWRLVIFPRRKHRPEAFFRKGDARVVISPGVIDMGGLLITPVEKDFEGLGRADVEKIYGEVSLEEKTVGHVITALG
;
A
#
# COMPACT_ATOMS: atom_id res chain seq x y z
N MET A 1 -27.11 27.78 -6.87
CA MET A 1 -26.73 27.49 -5.48
C MET A 1 -25.22 27.57 -5.37
N GLY A 2 -24.73 28.68 -4.85
CA GLY A 2 -23.29 28.93 -4.72
C GLY A 2 -22.82 28.67 -3.30
N ILE A 3 -21.99 27.65 -3.10
CA ILE A 3 -21.32 27.44 -1.80
C ILE A 3 -20.18 28.43 -1.69
N VAL A 4 -20.21 29.27 -0.65
CA VAL A 4 -19.12 30.20 -0.33
C VAL A 4 -18.44 29.75 0.96
N ILE A 5 -17.11 29.64 0.94
CA ILE A 5 -16.31 29.39 2.14
C ILE A 5 -15.55 30.66 2.46
N ARG A 6 -15.74 31.20 3.67
CA ARG A 6 -15.01 32.37 4.17
C ARG A 6 -14.49 32.14 5.57
N SER A 7 -13.51 32.93 6.00
CA SER A 7 -13.07 32.94 7.39
C SER A 7 -14.23 33.34 8.31
N TRP A 8 -14.25 32.76 9.50
CA TRP A 8 -15.22 33.13 10.53
C TRP A 8 -14.94 34.53 11.10
N GLU A 9 -15.99 35.19 11.57
CA GLU A 9 -15.92 36.50 12.21
C GLU A 9 -16.72 36.47 13.52
N LYS A 10 -16.49 37.47 14.39
CA LYS A 10 -17.21 37.55 15.68
C LYS A 10 -18.73 37.66 15.50
N SER A 11 -19.18 38.21 14.37
CA SER A 11 -20.59 38.28 13.96
C SER A 11 -21.22 36.89 13.74
N ASP A 12 -20.44 35.85 13.47
CA ASP A 12 -20.92 34.49 13.24
C ASP A 12 -21.21 33.70 14.53
N LEU A 13 -20.97 34.29 15.71
CA LEU A 13 -21.11 33.62 16.99
C LEU A 13 -22.48 32.95 17.16
N ALA A 14 -23.56 33.67 16.82
CA ALA A 14 -24.91 33.16 16.91
C ALA A 14 -25.14 31.95 15.97
N SER A 15 -24.65 32.06 14.73
CA SER A 15 -24.71 31.00 13.73
C SER A 15 -23.93 29.77 14.17
N ILE A 16 -22.69 29.92 14.66
CA ILE A 16 -21.86 28.82 15.16
C ILE A 16 -22.55 28.09 16.30
N ARG A 17 -23.15 28.82 17.26
CA ARG A 17 -23.91 28.21 18.36
C ARG A 17 -25.10 27.41 17.84
N SER A 18 -25.89 28.00 16.95
CA SER A 18 -27.07 27.35 16.35
C SER A 18 -26.69 26.08 15.59
N ILE A 19 -25.73 26.17 14.67
CA ILE A 19 -25.23 25.05 13.86
C ILE A 19 -24.68 23.93 14.75
N THR A 20 -23.87 24.28 15.76
CA THR A 20 -23.29 23.27 16.67
C THR A 20 -24.38 22.49 17.39
N TRP A 21 -25.35 23.19 17.98
CA TRP A 21 -26.43 22.54 18.71
C TRP A 21 -27.29 21.65 17.80
N GLY A 22 -27.70 22.17 16.63
CA GLY A 22 -28.46 21.41 15.65
C GLY A 22 -27.73 20.15 15.17
N ALA A 23 -26.44 20.28 14.83
CA ALA A 23 -25.61 19.16 14.41
C ALA A 23 -25.44 18.12 15.53
N TRP A 24 -25.17 18.54 16.76
CA TRP A 24 -25.00 17.61 17.89
C TRP A 24 -26.27 16.82 18.20
N ILE A 25 -27.43 17.49 18.22
CA ILE A 25 -28.70 16.81 18.44
C ILE A 25 -28.98 15.81 17.33
N SER A 26 -28.75 16.19 16.07
CA SER A 26 -28.95 15.28 14.94
C SER A 26 -28.00 14.07 14.98
N THR A 27 -26.70 14.30 15.20
CA THR A 27 -25.66 13.27 15.05
C THR A 27 -25.45 12.43 16.31
N TYR A 28 -25.47 13.02 17.50
CA TYR A 28 -24.98 12.39 18.73
C TYR A 28 -26.08 11.86 19.65
N SER A 29 -27.33 12.31 19.51
CA SER A 29 -28.44 11.89 20.39
C SER A 29 -28.73 10.39 20.37
N SER A 30 -28.29 9.68 19.32
CA SER A 30 -28.42 8.21 19.25
C SER A 30 -27.48 7.47 20.21
N PHE A 31 -26.46 8.13 20.77
CA PHE A 31 -25.48 7.47 21.64
C PHE A 31 -24.90 8.34 22.77
N ILE A 32 -25.25 9.62 22.85
CA ILE A 32 -24.97 10.51 23.99
C ILE A 32 -26.30 11.11 24.46
N PRO A 33 -26.65 11.00 25.76
CA PRO A 33 -27.86 11.62 26.29
C PRO A 33 -27.89 13.13 26.05
N GLU A 34 -29.05 13.67 25.72
CA GLU A 34 -29.23 15.11 25.48
C GLU A 34 -28.79 15.96 26.68
N SER A 35 -29.01 15.48 27.91
CA SER A 35 -28.57 16.17 29.13
C SER A 35 -27.05 16.33 29.20
N ASP A 36 -26.29 15.33 28.75
CA ASP A 36 -24.83 15.36 28.70
C ASP A 36 -24.34 16.28 27.57
N LEU A 37 -24.98 16.21 26.39
CA LEU A 37 -24.71 17.14 25.29
C LEU A 37 -24.98 18.60 25.72
N ARG A 38 -26.10 18.85 26.40
CA ARG A 38 -26.49 20.16 26.90
C ARG A 38 -25.51 20.68 27.93
N SER A 39 -25.15 19.86 28.91
CA SER A 39 -24.18 20.21 29.94
C SER A 39 -22.84 20.61 29.33
N TYR A 40 -22.34 19.83 28.36
CA TYR A 40 -21.10 20.16 27.68
C TYR A 40 -21.22 21.44 26.82
N PHE A 41 -22.33 21.60 26.10
CA PHE A 41 -22.58 22.78 25.26
C PHE A 41 -22.62 24.07 26.09
N ASP A 42 -23.35 24.08 27.20
CA ASP A 42 -23.51 25.25 28.06
C ASP A 42 -22.21 25.65 28.78
N ILE A 43 -21.23 24.75 28.86
CA ILE A 43 -19.88 25.05 29.38
C ILE A 43 -18.96 25.57 28.26
N HIS A 44 -18.91 24.85 27.14
CA HIS A 44 -17.87 25.07 26.12
C HIS A 44 -18.24 26.07 25.03
N TYR A 45 -19.54 26.28 24.78
CA TYR A 45 -20.02 27.11 23.68
C TYR A 45 -20.63 28.43 24.14
N THR A 46 -20.49 28.83 25.41
CA THR A 46 -20.92 30.17 25.90
C THR A 46 -20.42 31.29 25.01
N GLU A 47 -21.14 32.42 24.97
CA GLU A 47 -20.70 33.61 24.24
C GLU A 47 -19.27 34.02 24.63
N LYS A 48 -18.97 34.02 25.94
CA LYS A 48 -17.64 34.30 26.48
C LYS A 48 -16.58 33.30 25.99
N SER A 49 -16.92 32.01 25.93
CA SER A 49 -16.01 30.97 25.44
C SER A 49 -15.71 31.14 23.95
N LEU A 50 -16.74 31.43 23.13
CA LEU A 50 -16.57 31.62 21.69
C LEU A 50 -15.82 32.90 21.35
N LEU A 51 -16.11 34.02 22.03
CA LEU A 51 -15.35 35.27 21.88
C LEU A 51 -13.85 35.06 22.13
N ARG A 52 -13.50 34.30 23.18
CA ARG A 52 -12.11 33.93 23.45
C ARG A 52 -11.49 33.08 22.33
N MET A 53 -12.26 32.20 21.69
CA MET A 53 -11.76 31.38 20.58
C MET A 53 -11.43 32.24 19.35
N PHE A 54 -12.22 33.28 19.06
CA PHE A 54 -11.92 34.19 17.94
C PHE A 54 -10.64 34.98 18.15
N ASP A 55 -10.28 35.25 19.41
CA ASP A 55 -9.08 36.00 19.77
C ASP A 55 -7.85 35.10 20.00
N ASP A 56 -7.99 33.77 19.95
CA ASP A 56 -6.89 32.83 20.15
C ASP A 56 -6.10 32.64 18.84
N PRO A 57 -4.80 32.99 18.80
CA PRO A 57 -3.96 32.83 17.61
C PRO A 57 -3.72 31.38 17.19
N SER A 58 -4.03 30.41 18.07
CA SER A 58 -3.96 28.98 17.78
C SER A 58 -5.27 28.45 17.20
N MET A 59 -6.31 29.29 17.14
CA MET A 59 -7.61 28.94 16.59
C MET A 59 -7.82 29.64 15.24
N HIS A 60 -8.44 28.92 14.33
CA HIS A 60 -8.96 29.51 13.09
C HIS A 60 -10.26 28.81 12.73
N GLY A 61 -11.06 29.39 11.86
CA GLY A 61 -12.29 28.76 11.44
C GLY A 61 -12.85 29.36 10.17
N PHE A 62 -13.73 28.59 9.57
CA PHE A 62 -14.37 28.90 8.30
C PHE A 62 -15.87 28.71 8.42
N ILE A 63 -16.63 29.59 7.80
CA ILE A 63 -18.08 29.46 7.60
C ILE A 63 -18.33 28.96 6.19
N ALA A 64 -19.23 27.98 6.07
CA ALA A 64 -19.82 27.56 4.81
C ALA A 64 -21.19 28.22 4.68
N GLU A 65 -21.37 29.02 3.64
CA GLU A 65 -22.63 29.68 3.31
C GLU A 65 -23.27 29.03 2.09
N MET A 66 -24.60 28.89 2.14
CA MET A 66 -25.43 28.53 1.00
C MET A 66 -26.44 29.66 0.78
N ASP A 67 -26.39 30.26 -0.41
CA ASP A 67 -27.31 31.34 -0.83
C ASP A 67 -27.41 32.48 0.22
N GLY A 68 -26.27 32.82 0.85
CA GLY A 68 -26.14 33.90 1.85
C GLY A 68 -26.47 33.50 3.29
N GLN A 69 -26.87 32.25 3.55
CA GLN A 69 -27.13 31.75 4.90
C GLN A 69 -25.97 30.87 5.39
N ALA A 70 -25.51 31.07 6.62
CA ALA A 70 -24.55 30.20 7.27
C ALA A 70 -25.15 28.80 7.47
N ALA A 71 -24.64 27.83 6.72
CA ALA A 71 -25.13 26.45 6.66
C ALA A 71 -24.25 25.48 7.46
N GLY A 72 -22.97 25.82 7.66
CA GLY A 72 -22.03 25.02 8.41
C GLY A 72 -20.77 25.78 8.78
N TYR A 73 -19.91 25.16 9.59
CA TYR A 73 -18.60 25.71 9.92
C TYR A 73 -17.55 24.62 10.17
N GLY A 74 -16.30 25.00 9.96
CA GLY A 74 -15.12 24.21 10.32
C GLY A 74 -14.27 24.98 11.32
N ARG A 75 -13.80 24.32 12.37
CA ARG A 75 -12.92 24.91 13.39
C ARG A 75 -11.57 24.20 13.42
N LEU A 76 -10.52 24.98 13.26
CA LEU A 76 -9.15 24.55 13.32
C LEU A 76 -8.53 24.90 14.67
N PHE A 77 -7.72 23.98 15.20
CA PHE A 77 -6.93 24.17 16.41
C PHE A 77 -5.50 23.74 16.16
N PHE A 78 -4.56 24.68 16.27
CA PHE A 78 -3.14 24.42 16.17
C PHE A 78 -2.57 24.06 17.54
N ARG A 79 -2.30 22.77 17.74
CA ARG A 79 -1.67 22.24 18.95
C ARG A 79 -0.16 22.40 18.83
N ARG A 80 0.36 23.46 19.46
CA ARG A 80 1.76 23.92 19.29
C ARG A 80 2.80 22.93 19.80
N ASP A 81 2.52 22.24 20.90
CA ASP A 81 3.38 21.22 21.50
C ASP A 81 3.57 19.99 20.59
N GLU A 82 2.57 19.69 19.77
CA GLU A 82 2.65 18.60 18.78
C GLU A 82 3.07 19.08 17.39
N ASN A 83 3.12 20.40 17.15
CA ASN A 83 3.23 20.99 15.82
C ASN A 83 2.17 20.44 14.83
N ARG A 84 0.92 20.31 15.29
CA ARG A 84 -0.18 19.71 14.51
C ARG A 84 -1.40 20.61 14.44
N LEU A 85 -2.03 20.65 13.28
CA LEU A 85 -3.29 21.34 13.06
C LEU A 85 -4.46 20.35 13.00
N TYR A 86 -5.41 20.53 13.91
CA TYR A 86 -6.59 19.69 14.00
C TYR A 86 -7.81 20.39 13.42
N VAL A 87 -8.60 19.70 12.60
CA VAL A 87 -10.00 20.03 12.37
C VAL A 87 -10.79 19.57 13.60
N SER A 88 -10.87 20.45 14.59
CA SER A 88 -11.51 20.19 15.88
C SER A 88 -13.04 20.16 15.82
N SER A 89 -13.64 20.71 14.75
CA SER A 89 -15.08 20.68 14.51
C SER A 89 -15.35 20.82 13.01
N LEU A 90 -16.34 20.07 12.52
CA LEU A 90 -16.86 20.19 11.16
C LEU A 90 -18.35 19.86 11.22
N TYR A 91 -19.19 20.89 11.25
CA TYR A 91 -20.63 20.75 11.51
C TYR A 91 -21.45 21.49 10.46
N PHE A 92 -22.60 20.92 10.13
CA PHE A 92 -23.59 21.49 9.22
C PHE A 92 -24.97 21.39 9.87
N LEU A 93 -25.86 22.29 9.51
CA LEU A 93 -27.28 22.09 9.79
C LEU A 93 -27.80 20.89 8.97
N PRO A 94 -28.68 20.04 9.52
CA PRO A 94 -29.12 18.79 8.87
C PRO A 94 -29.65 18.98 7.44
N GLU A 95 -30.37 20.06 7.18
CA GLU A 95 -30.92 20.39 5.86
C GLU A 95 -29.86 20.71 4.77
N PHE A 96 -28.61 20.94 5.18
CA PHE A 96 -27.48 21.28 4.29
C PHE A 96 -26.45 20.15 4.14
N GLU A 97 -26.68 19.00 4.76
CA GLU A 97 -25.81 17.83 4.62
C GLU A 97 -25.87 17.23 3.20
N GLY A 98 -24.81 16.52 2.79
CA GLY A 98 -24.74 15.86 1.48
C GLY A 98 -24.52 16.78 0.28
N GLN A 99 -24.47 18.10 0.46
CA GLN A 99 -24.33 19.09 -0.62
C GLN A 99 -22.87 19.44 -0.97
N GLY A 100 -21.89 18.65 -0.51
CA GLY A 100 -20.46 18.84 -0.82
C GLY A 100 -19.73 19.91 0.01
N MET A 101 -20.39 20.57 0.96
CA MET A 101 -19.77 21.62 1.80
C MET A 101 -18.65 21.09 2.71
N GLY A 102 -18.79 19.86 3.22
CA GLY A 102 -17.76 19.16 4.00
C GLY A 102 -16.41 19.13 3.29
N ARG A 103 -16.42 18.78 2.01
CA ARG A 103 -15.21 18.73 1.19
C ARG A 103 -14.60 20.13 1.02
N ARG A 104 -15.41 21.15 0.75
CA ARG A 104 -14.90 22.52 0.56
C ARG A 104 -14.30 23.12 1.83
N LEU A 105 -14.87 22.83 3.00
CA LEU A 105 -14.30 23.25 4.28
C LEU A 105 -12.97 22.53 4.57
N LEU A 106 -12.87 21.23 4.28
CA LEU A 106 -11.61 20.50 4.39
C LEU A 106 -10.55 21.04 3.42
N GLU A 107 -10.91 21.37 2.18
CA GLU A 107 -10.00 21.99 1.22
C GLU A 107 -9.51 23.38 1.70
N ALA A 108 -10.35 24.16 2.38
CA ALA A 108 -9.93 25.41 3.02
C ALA A 108 -8.97 25.17 4.20
N ALA A 109 -9.25 24.15 5.02
CA ALA A 109 -8.36 23.73 6.10
C ALA A 109 -6.99 23.25 5.60
N GLU A 110 -6.97 22.51 4.49
CA GLU A 110 -5.75 22.05 3.82
C GLU A 110 -4.91 23.23 3.29
N ARG A 111 -5.55 24.23 2.67
CA ARG A 111 -4.86 25.46 2.24
C ARG A 111 -4.25 26.20 3.43
N TYR A 112 -5.02 26.40 4.49
CA TYR A 112 -4.54 27.06 5.72
C TYR A 112 -3.35 26.33 6.33
N ALA A 113 -3.40 25.01 6.41
CA ALA A 113 -2.29 24.20 6.91
C ALA A 113 -1.04 24.33 6.02
N THR A 114 -1.22 24.35 4.69
CA THR A 114 -0.12 24.57 3.73
C THR A 114 0.54 25.93 3.95
N GLU A 115 -0.25 26.99 4.13
CA GLU A 115 0.23 28.35 4.44
C GLU A 115 1.00 28.41 5.76
N LYS A 116 0.69 27.52 6.71
CA LYS A 116 1.42 27.35 7.97
C LYS A 116 2.64 26.43 7.86
N GLY A 117 2.96 25.93 6.66
CA GLY A 117 4.09 25.01 6.44
C GLY A 117 3.87 23.62 7.05
N LEU A 118 2.61 23.22 7.25
CA LEU A 118 2.26 21.92 7.81
C LEU A 118 1.98 20.92 6.69
N GLU A 119 2.48 19.69 6.86
CA GLU A 119 2.34 18.61 5.89
C GLU A 119 1.14 17.71 6.17
N GLU A 120 0.44 17.92 7.29
CA GLU A 120 -0.63 17.04 7.76
C GLU A 120 -1.79 17.82 8.37
N LEU A 121 -3.01 17.37 8.05
CA LEU A 121 -4.25 17.84 8.66
C LEU A 121 -4.78 16.72 9.54
N TRP A 122 -4.97 16.99 10.83
CA TRP A 122 -5.39 16.00 11.82
C TRP A 122 -6.88 16.12 12.13
N ILE A 123 -7.52 15.02 12.52
CA ILE A 123 -8.93 15.01 12.93
C ILE A 123 -9.19 13.94 14.00
N GLY A 124 -10.19 14.18 14.84
CA GLY A 124 -10.77 13.17 15.73
C GLY A 124 -12.23 12.92 15.37
N VAL A 125 -12.65 11.66 15.34
CA VAL A 125 -14.03 11.26 15.06
C VAL A 125 -14.50 10.19 16.05
N MET A 126 -15.70 10.36 16.60
CA MET A 126 -16.33 9.35 17.45
C MET A 126 -16.57 8.06 16.66
N VAL A 127 -16.15 6.91 17.18
CA VAL A 127 -16.30 5.59 16.52
C VAL A 127 -17.76 5.30 16.12
N LYS A 128 -18.71 5.81 16.91
CA LYS A 128 -20.15 5.63 16.65
C LYS A 128 -20.67 6.50 15.49
N ASN A 129 -19.95 7.55 15.08
CA ASN A 129 -20.31 8.39 13.94
C ASN A 129 -19.80 7.78 12.62
N ARG A 130 -20.44 6.68 12.20
CA ARG A 130 -20.05 5.93 10.98
C ARG A 130 -20.09 6.79 9.72
N GLY A 131 -21.08 7.67 9.59
CA GLY A 131 -21.21 8.56 8.43
C GLY A 131 -20.01 9.49 8.27
N ALA A 132 -19.56 10.12 9.36
CA ALA A 132 -18.36 10.96 9.34
C ALA A 132 -17.09 10.13 9.12
N LEU A 133 -16.98 8.94 9.72
CA LEU A 133 -15.83 8.06 9.55
C LEU A 133 -15.66 7.65 8.07
N ASP A 134 -16.74 7.25 7.41
CA ASP A 134 -16.75 6.88 6.00
C ASP A 134 -16.43 8.08 5.11
N PHE A 135 -16.97 9.26 5.43
CA PHE A 135 -16.63 10.51 4.75
C PHE A 135 -15.13 10.82 4.86
N TYR A 136 -14.56 10.79 6.08
CA TYR A 136 -13.14 11.10 6.29
C TYR A 136 -12.21 10.12 5.60
N ARG A 137 -12.53 8.82 5.60
CA ARG A 137 -11.79 7.80 4.84
C ARG A 137 -11.85 8.08 3.34
N LYS A 138 -13.02 8.39 2.80
CA LYS A 138 -13.21 8.73 1.37
C LYS A 138 -12.41 9.96 0.94
N VAL A 139 -12.28 10.96 1.80
CA VAL A 139 -11.50 12.19 1.50
C VAL A 139 -10.00 12.06 1.85
N GLY A 140 -9.56 10.89 2.30
CA GLY A 140 -8.14 10.52 2.40
C GLY A 140 -7.52 10.57 3.80
N PHE A 141 -8.32 10.64 4.87
CA PHE A 141 -7.81 10.50 6.23
C PHE A 141 -7.54 9.04 6.59
N GLN A 142 -6.43 8.82 7.31
CA GLN A 142 -6.05 7.54 7.90
C GLN A 142 -6.06 7.68 9.42
N PHE A 143 -6.63 6.69 10.12
CA PHE A 143 -6.76 6.70 11.58
C PHE A 143 -5.70 5.81 12.21
N VAL A 144 -4.93 6.36 13.14
CA VAL A 144 -3.71 5.74 13.67
C VAL A 144 -3.73 5.52 15.18
N ARG A 145 -4.66 6.16 15.89
CA ARG A 145 -4.81 6.00 17.34
C ARG A 145 -6.28 6.08 17.75
N GLU A 146 -6.56 5.50 18.91
CA GLU A 146 -7.86 5.52 19.55
C GLU A 146 -7.72 6.11 20.96
N GLU A 147 -8.55 7.11 21.29
CA GLU A 147 -8.49 7.84 22.57
C GLU A 147 -9.91 8.02 23.15
N PRO A 148 -10.11 7.95 24.48
CA PRO A 148 -11.41 8.21 25.08
C PRO A 148 -11.74 9.72 25.06
N PHE A 149 -12.99 10.06 24.76
CA PHE A 149 -13.52 11.42 24.78
C PHE A 149 -14.82 11.49 25.60
N THR A 150 -14.95 12.49 26.46
CA THR A 150 -16.05 12.59 27.43
C THR A 150 -16.89 13.85 27.20
N MET A 151 -18.20 13.66 27.05
CA MET A 151 -19.20 14.74 27.04
C MET A 151 -20.18 14.52 28.19
N GLY A 152 -20.26 15.49 29.11
CA GLY A 152 -21.01 15.32 30.36
C GLY A 152 -20.47 14.13 31.16
N LYS A 153 -21.31 13.14 31.43
CA LYS A 153 -20.94 11.87 32.09
C LYS A 153 -20.66 10.72 31.11
N THR A 154 -20.87 10.93 29.81
CA THR A 154 -20.75 9.88 28.80
C THR A 154 -19.38 9.92 28.13
N THR A 155 -18.66 8.78 28.18
CA THR A 155 -17.39 8.60 27.46
C THR A 155 -17.61 7.75 26.21
N VAL A 156 -17.09 8.22 25.09
CA VAL A 156 -17.09 7.54 23.80
C VAL A 156 -15.67 7.47 23.26
N SER A 157 -15.39 6.46 22.44
CA SER A 157 -14.10 6.34 21.79
C SER A 157 -13.97 7.27 20.58
N HIS A 158 -12.84 7.96 20.46
CA HIS A 158 -12.41 8.77 19.32
C HIS A 158 -11.29 8.07 18.56
N LEU A 159 -11.48 7.89 17.25
CA LEU A 159 -10.38 7.61 16.34
C LEU A 159 -9.72 8.93 15.95
N ILE A 160 -8.41 9.03 16.17
CA ILE A 160 -7.62 10.17 15.71
C ILE A 160 -6.81 9.74 14.50
N GLY A 161 -6.84 10.60 13.48
CA GLY A 161 -6.20 10.36 12.21
C GLY A 161 -5.67 11.62 11.58
N TYR A 162 -4.97 11.44 10.47
CA TYR A 162 -4.44 12.54 9.68
C TYR A 162 -4.62 12.29 8.18
N LYS A 163 -4.54 13.37 7.42
CA LYS A 163 -4.41 13.39 5.97
C LYS A 163 -3.18 14.21 5.62
N ARG A 164 -2.28 13.67 4.78
CA ARG A 164 -1.15 14.45 4.25
C ARG A 164 -1.62 15.51 3.26
N ILE A 165 -1.13 16.72 3.45
CA ILE A 165 -1.41 17.92 2.67
C ILE A 165 -0.30 18.10 1.64
N GLY A 166 -0.61 18.72 0.49
CA GLY A 166 0.35 18.82 -0.61
C GLY A 166 0.55 17.52 -1.39
N ARG A 167 -0.15 16.43 -1.03
CA ARG A 167 -0.20 15.18 -1.79
C ARG A 167 -0.49 15.42 -3.28
N SER A 168 -1.45 16.28 -3.60
CA SER A 168 -1.76 16.64 -5.00
C SER A 168 -0.62 17.39 -5.70
N ALA A 169 0.18 18.19 -4.98
CA ALA A 169 1.34 18.85 -5.55
C ALA A 169 2.46 17.84 -5.84
N TRP A 170 2.74 16.94 -4.89
CA TRP A 170 3.71 15.86 -5.09
C TRP A 170 3.30 14.89 -6.19
N ILE A 171 2.01 14.50 -6.26
CA ILE A 171 1.49 13.70 -7.37
C ILE A 171 1.74 14.44 -8.68
N ARG A 172 1.36 15.72 -8.82
CA ARG A 172 1.61 16.47 -10.05
C ARG A 172 3.10 16.57 -10.41
N GLN A 173 3.98 16.72 -9.42
CA GLN A 173 5.42 16.84 -9.65
C GLN A 173 6.07 15.50 -10.05
N LYS A 174 5.61 14.40 -9.46
CA LYS A 174 6.15 13.04 -9.66
C LYS A 174 5.44 12.27 -10.77
N THR A 175 4.33 12.77 -11.29
CA THR A 175 3.63 12.17 -12.42
C THR A 175 4.24 12.62 -13.74
N TYR A 176 4.68 11.65 -14.55
CA TYR A 176 5.02 11.82 -15.95
C TYR A 176 3.75 11.91 -16.81
N THR A 177 2.82 10.99 -16.61
CA THR A 177 1.50 10.94 -17.25
C THR A 177 0.53 10.11 -16.40
N ALA A 178 -0.78 10.24 -16.62
CA ALA A 178 -1.77 9.33 -16.04
C ALA A 178 -2.05 8.17 -17.01
N PHE A 179 -2.43 7.01 -16.47
CA PHE A 179 -3.00 5.92 -17.25
C PHE A 179 -4.51 6.13 -17.37
N GLU A 180 -4.99 6.21 -18.60
CA GLU A 180 -6.41 6.30 -18.96
C GLU A 180 -6.78 5.13 -19.86
N GLU A 181 -7.81 4.39 -19.46
CA GLU A 181 -8.23 3.16 -20.13
C GLU A 181 -8.78 3.48 -21.52
N GLY A 182 -8.26 2.83 -22.56
CA GLY A 182 -8.70 3.01 -23.95
C GLY A 182 -7.90 3.99 -24.80
N GLU A 183 -6.94 4.74 -24.23
CA GLU A 183 -6.05 5.63 -24.99
C GLU A 183 -4.79 4.92 -25.50
N GLU A 184 -3.93 4.47 -24.58
CA GLU A 184 -2.70 3.73 -24.85
C GLU A 184 -2.60 2.55 -23.88
N SER A 185 -2.00 1.44 -24.32
CA SER A 185 -1.77 0.30 -23.44
C SER A 185 -0.82 0.66 -22.29
N LEU A 186 -1.07 0.12 -21.11
CA LEU A 186 -0.23 0.36 -19.94
C LEU A 186 1.25 -0.04 -20.18
N PRO A 187 1.56 -1.19 -20.83
CA PRO A 187 2.93 -1.51 -21.23
C PRO A 187 3.59 -0.45 -22.11
N GLY A 188 2.87 0.08 -23.10
CA GLY A 188 3.39 1.10 -24.02
C GLY A 188 3.81 2.35 -23.26
N LEU A 189 2.93 2.84 -22.38
CA LEU A 189 3.22 3.97 -21.50
C LEU A 189 4.46 3.71 -20.64
N CYS A 190 4.57 2.52 -20.03
CA CYS A 190 5.69 2.17 -19.17
C CYS A 190 7.02 2.13 -19.92
N LEU A 191 7.05 1.61 -21.15
CA LEU A 191 8.25 1.59 -21.98
C LEU A 191 8.66 3.01 -22.42
N ARG A 192 7.69 3.90 -22.70
CA ARG A 192 7.98 5.32 -22.99
C ARG A 192 8.54 6.03 -21.76
N LEU A 193 7.94 5.83 -20.58
CA LEU A 193 8.45 6.34 -19.32
C LEU A 193 9.90 5.87 -19.10
N LEU A 194 10.17 4.57 -19.30
CA LEU A 194 11.50 4.01 -19.10
C LEU A 194 12.54 4.62 -20.05
N SER A 195 12.19 4.77 -21.32
CA SER A 195 13.05 5.44 -22.31
C SER A 195 13.34 6.89 -21.94
N GLU A 196 12.33 7.64 -21.47
CA GLU A 196 12.47 9.02 -21.02
C GLU A 196 13.36 9.13 -19.77
N GLN A 197 13.05 8.35 -18.73
CA GLN A 197 13.75 8.41 -17.44
C GLN A 197 15.21 7.96 -17.56
N ARG A 198 15.55 7.03 -18.47
CA ARG A 198 16.96 6.68 -18.75
C ARG A 198 17.74 7.86 -19.33
N ARG A 199 17.07 8.81 -19.98
CA ARG A 199 17.68 10.04 -20.51
C ARG A 199 17.69 11.17 -19.48
N SER A 200 16.63 11.36 -18.70
CA SER A 200 16.50 12.52 -17.80
C SER A 200 16.98 12.26 -16.37
N TRP A 201 17.00 11.01 -15.90
CA TRP A 201 17.38 10.66 -14.53
C TRP A 201 18.66 9.82 -14.48
N GLN A 202 19.75 10.44 -14.02
CA GLN A 202 21.09 9.81 -13.94
C GLN A 202 21.09 8.49 -13.16
N GLY A 203 20.42 8.43 -12.00
CA GLY A 203 20.41 7.23 -11.16
C GLY A 203 19.80 6.01 -11.85
N LEU A 204 18.75 6.19 -12.66
CA LEU A 204 18.19 5.10 -13.46
C LEU A 204 19.14 4.68 -14.58
N ARG A 205 19.76 5.65 -15.24
CA ARG A 205 20.73 5.38 -16.32
C ARG A 205 21.88 4.52 -15.81
N GLU A 206 22.48 4.88 -14.68
CA GLU A 206 23.56 4.13 -14.03
C GLU A 206 23.12 2.71 -13.64
N GLY A 207 21.94 2.57 -13.06
CA GLY A 207 21.36 1.27 -12.72
C GLY A 207 21.21 0.36 -13.94
N TYR A 208 20.77 0.90 -15.07
CA TYR A 208 20.59 0.15 -16.32
C TYR A 208 21.90 -0.13 -17.04
N GLU A 209 22.88 0.78 -16.98
CA GLU A 209 24.23 0.52 -17.48
C GLU A 209 24.90 -0.63 -16.70
N SER A 210 24.59 -0.77 -15.40
CA SER A 210 25.11 -1.88 -14.59
C SER A 210 24.65 -3.27 -15.07
N LEU A 211 23.51 -3.37 -15.76
CA LEU A 211 23.04 -4.64 -16.33
C LEU A 211 23.99 -5.22 -17.37
N LYS A 212 24.83 -4.41 -18.02
CA LYS A 212 25.85 -4.89 -18.98
C LYS A 212 26.91 -5.78 -18.31
N ASN A 213 27.07 -5.66 -16.99
CA ASN A 213 28.04 -6.44 -16.22
C ASN A 213 27.40 -7.69 -15.59
N VAL A 214 26.11 -7.93 -15.83
CA VAL A 214 25.42 -9.11 -15.33
C VAL A 214 25.90 -10.35 -16.08
N ARG A 215 26.16 -11.42 -15.34
CA ARG A 215 26.46 -12.75 -15.89
C ARG A 215 25.41 -13.73 -15.44
N GLU A 216 25.09 -14.68 -16.30
CA GLU A 216 24.13 -15.73 -15.99
C GLU A 216 24.73 -17.10 -16.25
N ARG A 217 24.34 -18.09 -15.43
CA ARG A 217 24.61 -19.50 -15.70
C ARG A 217 23.44 -20.34 -15.25
N ASP A 218 23.06 -21.32 -16.06
CA ASP A 218 22.04 -22.29 -15.70
C ASP A 218 22.66 -23.41 -14.85
N LEU A 219 21.92 -23.88 -13.86
CA LEU A 219 22.30 -24.95 -12.95
C LEU A 219 21.16 -25.98 -12.90
N SER A 220 21.46 -27.20 -13.36
CA SER A 220 20.53 -28.33 -13.25
C SER A 220 20.54 -28.89 -11.83
N CYS A 221 19.34 -28.99 -11.23
CA CYS A 221 19.12 -29.55 -9.90
C CYS A 221 18.39 -30.91 -9.96
N GLY A 222 18.59 -31.64 -11.06
CA GLY A 222 17.91 -32.92 -11.28
C GLY A 222 16.53 -32.71 -11.89
N ARG A 223 15.48 -32.56 -11.05
CA ARG A 223 14.09 -32.45 -11.54
C ARG A 223 13.64 -31.02 -11.88
N PHE A 224 14.42 -30.04 -11.47
CA PHE A 224 14.23 -28.63 -11.80
C PHE A 224 15.55 -27.99 -12.18
N SER A 225 15.49 -26.81 -12.78
CA SER A 225 16.68 -26.01 -13.05
C SER A 225 16.51 -24.62 -12.47
N VAL A 226 17.64 -24.01 -12.12
CA VAL A 226 17.67 -22.61 -11.74
C VAL A 226 18.65 -21.88 -12.62
N ARG A 227 18.42 -20.59 -12.80
CA ARG A 227 19.39 -19.68 -13.38
C ARG A 227 19.99 -18.86 -12.25
N LEU A 228 21.31 -18.89 -12.15
CA LEU A 228 22.04 -17.98 -11.28
C LEU A 228 22.36 -16.72 -12.06
N GLN A 229 22.15 -15.56 -11.45
CA GLN A 229 22.50 -14.26 -12.00
C GLN A 229 23.50 -13.57 -11.07
N TYR A 230 24.70 -13.31 -11.56
CA TYR A 230 25.63 -12.39 -10.90
C TYR A 230 25.21 -10.95 -11.19
N ASN A 231 24.75 -10.23 -10.17
CA ASN A 231 24.31 -8.84 -10.30
C ASN A 231 24.80 -7.99 -9.13
N PRO A 232 26.01 -7.39 -9.23
CA PRO A 232 26.58 -6.60 -8.14
C PRO A 232 25.76 -5.35 -7.80
N GLY A 233 24.96 -4.84 -8.76
CA GLY A 233 24.03 -3.74 -8.54
C GLY A 233 22.96 -4.04 -7.48
N ARG A 234 22.78 -5.30 -7.09
CA ARG A 234 21.80 -5.74 -6.09
C ARG A 234 22.36 -5.89 -4.68
N ILE A 235 23.63 -5.56 -4.44
CA ILE A 235 24.27 -5.75 -3.12
C ILE A 235 23.52 -5.02 -1.99
N LYS A 236 23.10 -3.77 -2.23
CA LYS A 236 22.41 -2.94 -1.23
C LYS A 236 21.04 -3.51 -0.87
N SER A 237 20.28 -4.01 -1.83
CA SER A 237 18.96 -4.58 -1.59
C SER A 237 19.05 -5.97 -0.94
N SER A 238 20.01 -6.80 -1.35
CA SER A 238 20.23 -8.12 -0.75
C SER A 238 20.72 -8.06 0.69
N LEU A 239 21.51 -7.03 1.06
CA LEU A 239 22.02 -6.84 2.42
C LEU A 239 21.11 -6.01 3.33
N ALA A 240 20.05 -5.39 2.81
CA ALA A 240 19.20 -4.48 3.58
C ALA A 240 18.66 -5.16 4.85
N ASP A 241 18.85 -4.53 6.01
CA ASP A 241 18.19 -4.97 7.22
C ASP A 241 16.74 -4.48 7.22
N VAL A 242 15.82 -5.44 7.27
CA VAL A 242 14.37 -5.25 7.23
C VAL A 242 13.73 -5.67 8.54
N GLY A 243 14.49 -6.25 9.48
CA GLY A 243 14.00 -6.64 10.81
C GLY A 243 13.99 -5.50 11.84
N GLU A 244 14.85 -4.49 11.66
CA GLU A 244 14.99 -3.35 12.59
C GLU A 244 14.49 -2.01 12.05
N ARG A 245 13.84 -1.97 10.88
CA ARG A 245 13.06 -0.80 10.49
C ARG A 245 11.83 -0.70 11.39
N LYS A 246 12.01 -0.19 12.62
CA LYS A 246 10.94 0.51 13.34
C LYS A 246 10.26 1.41 12.32
N ALA A 247 8.93 1.47 12.38
CA ALA A 247 8.10 2.44 11.66
C ALA A 247 8.61 3.86 11.96
N ASN A 248 9.68 4.25 11.28
CA ASN A 248 10.27 5.56 11.32
C ASN A 248 9.77 6.16 10.02
N GLU A 249 8.66 6.89 10.14
CA GLU A 249 7.94 7.60 9.08
C GLU A 249 8.84 8.55 8.24
N GLY A 250 10.14 8.67 8.55
CA GLY A 250 11.12 9.51 7.87
C GLY A 250 12.15 8.82 6.95
N ARG A 251 12.06 7.52 6.64
CA ARG A 251 13.07 6.82 5.77
C ARG A 251 12.54 6.02 4.58
N CYS A 252 11.22 5.97 4.34
CA CYS A 252 10.69 5.21 3.21
C CYS A 252 11.02 5.89 1.88
N PHE A 253 11.74 5.18 1.00
CA PHE A 253 12.17 5.69 -0.31
C PHE A 253 11.07 5.62 -1.39
N LEU A 254 9.89 5.08 -1.06
CA LEU A 254 8.74 4.97 -1.96
C LEU A 254 7.67 6.05 -1.72
N CYS A 255 7.78 6.84 -0.64
CA CYS A 255 6.90 7.99 -0.43
C CYS A 255 7.17 9.10 -1.46
N LEU A 256 6.12 9.76 -1.93
CA LEU A 256 6.21 10.75 -3.02
C LEU A 256 7.18 11.90 -2.73
N ASP A 257 7.22 12.39 -1.49
CA ASP A 257 8.11 13.44 -0.99
C ASP A 257 9.57 12.98 -0.83
N ARG A 258 9.81 11.66 -0.94
CA ARG A 258 11.13 11.01 -0.77
C ARG A 258 11.64 10.35 -2.04
N LEU A 259 10.81 10.26 -3.08
CA LEU A 259 11.28 9.83 -4.39
C LEU A 259 12.42 10.76 -4.84
N PRO A 260 13.53 10.21 -5.38
CA PRO A 260 14.59 10.97 -6.03
C PRO A 260 14.03 12.08 -6.90
N GLU A 261 14.68 13.25 -6.89
CA GLU A 261 14.17 14.47 -7.54
C GLU A 261 13.77 14.23 -9.00
N GLY A 262 14.64 13.60 -9.79
CA GLY A 262 14.41 13.29 -11.20
C GLY A 262 13.50 12.08 -11.48
N GLN A 263 13.14 11.30 -10.45
CA GLN A 263 12.28 10.13 -10.62
C GLN A 263 10.83 10.53 -10.79
N LYS A 264 10.21 10.08 -11.88
CA LYS A 264 8.80 10.24 -12.21
C LYS A 264 8.15 8.89 -12.47
N GLY A 265 6.81 8.87 -12.50
CA GLY A 265 6.05 7.67 -12.77
C GLY A 265 4.72 7.90 -13.49
N ILE A 266 4.06 6.81 -13.85
CA ILE A 266 2.71 6.83 -14.40
C ILE A 266 1.71 6.78 -13.23
N LEU A 267 0.83 7.79 -13.15
CA LEU A 267 -0.26 7.77 -12.18
C LEU A 267 -1.28 6.73 -12.62
N TYR A 268 -1.37 5.64 -11.86
CA TYR A 268 -2.24 4.52 -12.19
C TYR A 268 -3.47 4.53 -11.27
N ARG A 269 -4.64 4.76 -11.90
CA ARG A 269 -5.97 4.73 -11.27
C ARG A 269 -6.09 5.57 -9.99
N ASN A 270 -5.31 6.66 -9.87
CA ASN A 270 -5.25 7.56 -8.70
C ASN A 270 -4.89 6.87 -7.37
N GLU A 271 -4.36 5.65 -7.41
CA GLU A 271 -4.02 4.85 -6.22
C GLU A 271 -2.53 4.51 -6.17
N TYR A 272 -1.90 4.31 -7.34
CA TYR A 272 -0.50 3.91 -7.46
C TYR A 272 0.28 4.85 -8.37
N LEU A 273 1.60 4.85 -8.21
CA LEU A 273 2.56 5.42 -9.12
C LEU A 273 3.47 4.31 -9.64
N ILE A 274 3.47 4.08 -10.96
CA ILE A 274 4.34 3.10 -11.61
C ILE A 274 5.66 3.79 -11.94
N LEU A 275 6.75 3.29 -11.36
CA LEU A 275 8.08 3.86 -11.36
C LEU A 275 9.05 2.91 -12.07
N CYS A 276 10.07 3.46 -12.74
CA CYS A 276 11.20 2.66 -13.22
C CYS A 276 12.08 2.23 -12.02
N ASN A 277 12.50 0.97 -11.97
CA ASN A 277 13.36 0.45 -10.90
C ASN A 277 14.83 0.86 -11.14
N PRO A 278 15.45 1.70 -10.29
CA PRO A 278 16.86 2.09 -10.46
C PRO A 278 17.87 0.99 -10.12
N MET A 279 17.44 -0.13 -9.53
CA MET A 279 18.28 -1.30 -9.26
C MET A 279 17.69 -2.52 -9.98
N PRO A 280 17.65 -2.53 -11.32
CA PRO A 280 16.93 -3.53 -12.08
C PRO A 280 17.57 -4.92 -11.97
N VAL A 281 16.72 -5.94 -12.07
CA VAL A 281 17.11 -7.34 -12.35
C VAL A 281 16.87 -7.69 -13.82
N PHE A 282 15.83 -7.08 -14.41
CA PHE A 282 15.43 -7.28 -15.80
C PHE A 282 15.62 -5.98 -16.58
N PRO A 283 15.79 -6.04 -17.91
CA PRO A 283 15.86 -4.85 -18.75
C PRO A 283 14.63 -3.96 -18.58
N ASP A 284 13.42 -4.50 -18.50
CA ASP A 284 12.23 -3.69 -18.23
C ASP A 284 11.69 -4.08 -16.85
N HIS A 285 12.05 -3.29 -15.84
CA HIS A 285 11.71 -3.59 -14.45
C HIS A 285 11.09 -2.37 -13.78
N LEU A 286 9.83 -2.52 -13.39
CA LEU A 286 9.01 -1.47 -12.81
C LEU A 286 8.70 -1.77 -11.35
N ILE A 287 8.43 -0.71 -10.59
CA ILE A 287 7.89 -0.74 -9.23
C ILE A 287 6.52 -0.06 -9.29
N VAL A 288 5.48 -0.73 -8.83
CA VAL A 288 4.14 -0.16 -8.72
C VAL A 288 3.91 0.21 -7.26
N SER A 289 4.14 1.46 -6.91
CA SER A 289 4.12 1.94 -5.52
C SER A 289 2.77 2.57 -5.18
N HIS A 290 2.17 2.20 -4.05
CA HIS A 290 0.96 2.87 -3.57
C HIS A 290 1.25 4.34 -3.24
N LEU A 291 0.33 5.26 -3.52
CA LEU A 291 0.56 6.70 -3.29
C LEU A 291 0.64 7.07 -1.80
N ASP A 292 -0.12 6.36 -0.98
CA ASP A 292 -0.04 6.47 0.49
C ASP A 292 0.96 5.47 1.07
N HIS A 293 1.64 5.87 2.14
CA HIS A 293 2.46 4.97 2.95
C HIS A 293 1.53 3.98 3.68
N ARG A 294 1.48 2.74 3.20
CA ARG A 294 0.66 1.66 3.77
C ARG A 294 1.54 0.44 3.96
N LEU A 295 1.29 -0.37 4.99
CA LEU A 295 2.05 -1.59 5.20
C LEU A 295 2.00 -2.52 3.97
N GLN A 296 3.11 -3.21 3.69
CA GLN A 296 3.16 -4.21 2.63
C GLN A 296 2.27 -5.39 3.00
N ALA A 297 1.06 -5.44 2.44
CA ALA A 297 0.09 -6.51 2.64
C ALA A 297 -0.77 -6.71 1.38
N ILE A 298 -0.94 -7.96 0.93
CA ILE A 298 -1.68 -8.28 -0.30
C ILE A 298 -3.18 -8.51 -0.06
N GLU A 299 -3.59 -8.90 1.16
CA GLU A 299 -4.97 -9.34 1.46
C GLU A 299 -6.05 -8.35 0.99
N GLU A 300 -5.89 -7.08 1.33
CA GLU A 300 -6.83 -6.01 0.96
C GLU A 300 -6.60 -5.46 -0.46
N HIS A 301 -5.58 -5.97 -1.17
CA HIS A 301 -5.11 -5.41 -2.44
C HIS A 301 -5.03 -6.45 -3.57
N ILE A 302 -5.53 -7.67 -3.36
CA ILE A 302 -5.53 -8.73 -4.37
C ILE A 302 -6.30 -8.33 -5.62
N ASP A 303 -7.43 -7.63 -5.48
CA ASP A 303 -8.24 -7.16 -6.62
C ASP A 303 -7.45 -6.17 -7.48
N ARG A 304 -6.67 -5.28 -6.85
CA ARG A 304 -5.78 -4.35 -7.56
C ARG A 304 -4.61 -5.06 -8.21
N PHE A 305 -4.06 -6.10 -7.58
CA PHE A 305 -3.01 -6.93 -8.16
C PHE A 305 -3.52 -7.66 -9.43
N LEU A 306 -4.72 -8.24 -9.39
CA LEU A 306 -5.36 -8.90 -10.53
C LEU A 306 -5.75 -7.91 -11.63
N GLN A 307 -6.20 -6.70 -11.27
CA GLN A 307 -6.48 -5.63 -12.22
C GLN A 307 -5.20 -5.17 -12.93
N LEU A 308 -4.10 -5.01 -12.20
CA LEU A 308 -2.79 -4.70 -12.80
C LEU A 308 -2.36 -5.77 -13.80
N MET A 309 -2.55 -7.05 -13.48
CA MET A 309 -2.26 -8.14 -14.42
C MET A 309 -3.08 -8.01 -15.71
N GLY A 310 -4.36 -7.66 -15.61
CA GLY A 310 -5.23 -7.43 -16.77
C GLY A 310 -4.79 -6.24 -17.62
N ASP A 311 -4.46 -5.11 -16.98
CA ASP A 311 -4.05 -3.88 -17.67
C ASP A 311 -2.66 -4.01 -18.33
N PHE A 312 -1.75 -4.80 -17.74
CA PHE A 312 -0.45 -5.13 -18.33
C PHE A 312 -0.53 -6.17 -19.46
N GLY A 313 -1.48 -7.11 -19.39
CA GLY A 313 -1.70 -8.11 -20.42
C GLY A 313 -0.72 -9.30 -20.37
N SER A 314 -0.79 -10.18 -21.37
CA SER A 314 -0.12 -11.50 -21.35
C SER A 314 1.41 -11.47 -21.47
N ASP A 315 1.97 -10.41 -22.06
CA ASP A 315 3.41 -10.29 -22.26
C ASP A 315 4.14 -9.81 -21.00
N TRP A 316 3.42 -9.63 -19.89
CA TRP A 316 3.92 -9.08 -18.65
C TRP A 316 3.53 -9.94 -17.45
N MET A 317 4.38 -9.87 -16.43
CA MET A 317 4.16 -10.46 -15.12
C MET A 317 4.09 -9.36 -14.07
N VAL A 318 3.21 -9.56 -13.08
CA VAL A 318 3.12 -8.73 -11.89
C VAL A 318 3.61 -9.55 -10.69
N LEU A 319 4.39 -8.94 -9.82
CA LEU A 319 5.20 -9.62 -8.83
C LEU A 319 4.96 -9.02 -7.44
N TYR A 320 4.76 -9.88 -6.45
CA TYR A 320 4.59 -9.49 -5.05
C TYR A 320 5.55 -10.25 -4.14
N ASN A 321 6.14 -9.52 -3.20
CA ASN A 321 6.93 -10.05 -2.10
C ASN A 321 6.23 -9.68 -0.80
N GLY A 322 5.90 -10.68 0.02
CA GLY A 322 5.42 -10.44 1.38
C GLY A 322 6.45 -9.65 2.21
N PRO A 323 6.03 -8.96 3.28
CA PRO A 323 6.90 -8.05 4.05
C PRO A 323 8.16 -8.74 4.61
N LYS A 324 8.07 -10.04 4.91
CA LYS A 324 9.19 -10.86 5.41
C LYS A 324 9.78 -11.78 4.32
N CYS A 325 9.52 -11.51 3.05
CA CYS A 325 9.86 -12.39 1.91
C CYS A 325 10.56 -11.63 0.76
N GLY A 326 11.50 -10.75 1.09
CA GLY A 326 12.28 -10.01 0.09
C GLY A 326 11.63 -8.72 -0.42
N ALA A 327 10.59 -8.20 0.25
CA ALA A 327 10.07 -6.86 -0.03
C ALA A 327 11.13 -5.78 0.22
N SER A 328 11.26 -4.83 -0.71
CA SER A 328 12.29 -3.79 -0.65
C SER A 328 11.97 -2.67 0.36
N ALA A 329 10.67 -2.42 0.56
CA ALA A 329 10.09 -1.55 1.57
C ALA A 329 8.94 -2.30 2.26
N PRO A 330 9.20 -3.06 3.35
CA PRO A 330 8.15 -3.84 4.02
C PRO A 330 7.07 -2.97 4.71
N ASP A 331 7.35 -1.68 4.87
CA ASP A 331 6.50 -0.65 5.44
C ASP A 331 5.67 0.12 4.39
N HIS A 332 5.91 -0.09 3.09
CA HIS A 332 5.21 0.63 2.01
C HIS A 332 4.70 -0.35 0.93
N LEU A 333 3.38 -0.36 0.68
CA LEU A 333 2.74 -1.24 -0.29
C LEU A 333 3.26 -1.01 -1.70
N HIS A 334 3.87 -2.05 -2.29
CA HIS A 334 4.35 -2.04 -3.66
C HIS A 334 4.30 -3.42 -4.31
N PHE A 335 4.11 -3.39 -5.63
CA PHE A 335 4.29 -4.52 -6.53
C PHE A 335 5.47 -4.24 -7.47
N HIS A 336 5.83 -5.24 -8.25
CA HIS A 336 6.77 -5.09 -9.36
C HIS A 336 6.09 -5.55 -10.64
N ALA A 337 6.54 -5.04 -11.78
CA ALA A 337 6.08 -5.50 -13.09
C ALA A 337 7.26 -5.57 -14.06
N SER A 338 7.28 -6.61 -14.88
CA SER A 338 8.30 -6.86 -15.89
C SER A 338 7.72 -7.71 -17.03
N PRO A 339 8.34 -7.73 -18.22
CA PRO A 339 7.97 -8.66 -19.27
C PRO A 339 8.06 -10.11 -18.79
N SER A 340 7.12 -10.93 -19.25
CA SER A 340 7.12 -12.38 -19.04
C SER A 340 8.28 -13.05 -19.81
N GLY A 341 8.49 -14.33 -19.53
CA GLY A 341 9.50 -15.20 -20.14
C GLY A 341 10.89 -15.12 -19.48
N GLN A 342 11.00 -14.45 -18.34
CA GLN A 342 12.27 -14.15 -17.69
C GLN A 342 12.62 -15.14 -16.57
N MET A 343 11.64 -15.84 -16.00
CA MET A 343 11.84 -16.75 -14.87
C MET A 343 11.69 -18.22 -15.30
N PRO A 344 12.56 -19.15 -14.85
CA PRO A 344 12.43 -20.58 -15.15
C PRO A 344 11.05 -21.18 -14.85
N ILE A 345 10.38 -20.74 -13.78
CA ILE A 345 9.06 -21.23 -13.37
C ILE A 345 8.02 -21.16 -14.50
N GLU A 346 8.14 -20.17 -15.38
CA GLU A 346 7.21 -19.98 -16.49
C GLU A 346 7.26 -21.18 -17.44
N LYS A 347 8.46 -21.70 -17.73
CA LYS A 347 8.65 -22.92 -18.51
C LYS A 347 8.26 -24.18 -17.73
N GLU A 348 8.60 -24.22 -16.44
CA GLU A 348 8.30 -25.37 -15.56
C GLU A 348 6.78 -25.61 -15.42
N MET A 349 5.96 -24.54 -15.43
CA MET A 349 4.50 -24.64 -15.44
C MET A 349 3.94 -25.34 -16.68
N HIS A 350 4.60 -25.19 -17.84
CA HIS A 350 4.15 -25.76 -19.11
C HIS A 350 4.72 -27.18 -19.35
N ALA A 351 5.75 -27.58 -18.60
CA ALA A 351 6.29 -28.93 -18.65
C ALA A 351 5.33 -29.90 -17.93
N GLY A 352 4.50 -30.60 -18.72
CA GLY A 352 3.30 -31.34 -18.28
C GLY A 352 3.45 -32.46 -17.24
N ASN A 353 4.62 -32.65 -16.63
CA ASN A 353 4.85 -33.68 -15.61
C ASN A 353 4.87 -33.15 -14.16
N SER A 354 4.93 -31.83 -13.95
CA SER A 354 5.13 -31.25 -12.60
C SER A 354 3.90 -30.53 -12.03
N ILE A 355 2.81 -30.38 -12.79
CA ILE A 355 1.59 -29.69 -12.37
C ILE A 355 0.45 -30.67 -12.13
N THR A 356 -0.13 -30.65 -10.93
CA THR A 356 -1.27 -31.51 -10.57
C THR A 356 -2.47 -30.66 -10.21
N LEU A 357 -3.56 -30.78 -10.97
CA LEU A 357 -4.85 -30.20 -10.59
C LEU A 357 -5.29 -30.87 -9.31
N THR A 358 -5.53 -30.06 -8.28
CA THR A 358 -5.89 -30.60 -6.98
C THR A 358 -7.39 -30.47 -6.71
N LYS A 359 -7.98 -29.29 -6.98
CA LYS A 359 -9.42 -29.04 -6.80
C LYS A 359 -9.82 -27.70 -7.43
N GLN A 360 -11.12 -27.43 -7.44
CA GLN A 360 -11.68 -26.10 -7.68
C GLN A 360 -11.99 -25.43 -6.34
N VAL A 361 -11.70 -24.14 -6.22
CA VAL A 361 -11.95 -23.30 -5.03
C VAL A 361 -12.56 -22.00 -5.50
N ASP A 362 -13.78 -21.67 -5.04
CA ASP A 362 -14.46 -20.41 -5.38
C ASP A 362 -14.49 -20.09 -6.89
N GLY A 363 -14.65 -21.10 -7.74
CA GLY A 363 -14.67 -20.96 -9.20
C GLY A 363 -13.30 -21.08 -9.88
N ALA A 364 -12.19 -20.85 -9.17
CA ALA A 364 -10.83 -20.98 -9.71
C ALA A 364 -10.26 -22.40 -9.54
N LEU A 365 -9.37 -22.80 -10.44
CA LEU A 365 -8.63 -24.07 -10.38
C LEU A 365 -7.38 -23.92 -9.52
N LEU A 366 -7.21 -24.82 -8.56
CA LEU A 366 -6.02 -24.91 -7.72
C LEU A 366 -5.14 -26.07 -8.19
N TYR A 367 -3.92 -25.74 -8.61
CA TYR A 367 -2.88 -26.71 -8.91
C TYR A 367 -1.77 -26.66 -7.87
N ARG A 368 -1.07 -27.78 -7.72
CA ARG A 368 0.21 -27.85 -7.00
C ARG A 368 1.31 -28.18 -7.99
N LEU A 369 2.41 -27.45 -7.92
CA LEU A 369 3.62 -27.76 -8.65
C LEU A 369 4.57 -28.57 -7.76
N ARG A 370 5.06 -29.69 -8.29
CA ARG A 370 5.97 -30.61 -7.60
C ARG A 370 7.35 -30.60 -8.23
N ASP A 371 8.30 -31.19 -7.53
CA ASP A 371 9.65 -31.45 -8.02
C ASP A 371 10.49 -30.20 -8.34
N LEU A 372 10.14 -29.04 -7.76
CA LEU A 372 10.82 -27.75 -7.96
C LEU A 372 11.90 -27.42 -6.92
N GLY A 373 12.16 -28.33 -5.98
CA GLY A 373 12.97 -28.07 -4.77
C GLY A 373 12.31 -27.12 -3.76
N ARG A 374 11.15 -26.55 -4.11
CA ARG A 374 10.32 -25.63 -3.33
C ARG A 374 8.84 -25.89 -3.61
N GLU A 375 7.98 -25.53 -2.67
CA GLU A 375 6.54 -25.61 -2.86
C GLU A 375 6.00 -24.41 -3.64
N ALA A 376 5.13 -24.70 -4.61
CA ALA A 376 4.37 -23.70 -5.34
C ALA A 376 2.93 -24.18 -5.59
N LEU A 377 2.00 -23.26 -5.40
CA LEU A 377 0.57 -23.43 -5.69
C LEU A 377 0.21 -22.52 -6.85
N VAL A 378 -0.72 -22.93 -7.69
CA VAL A 378 -1.25 -22.10 -8.78
C VAL A 378 -2.75 -21.97 -8.65
N LEU A 379 -3.24 -20.75 -8.58
CA LEU A 379 -4.65 -20.44 -8.79
C LEU A 379 -4.83 -19.94 -10.22
N GLU A 380 -5.78 -20.51 -10.95
CA GLU A 380 -6.08 -20.13 -12.33
C GLU A 380 -7.59 -20.00 -12.56
N GLY A 381 -7.99 -18.94 -13.27
CA GLY A 381 -9.38 -18.75 -13.70
C GLY A 381 -9.47 -17.70 -14.80
N ASP A 382 -10.61 -17.65 -15.50
CA ASP A 382 -10.95 -16.63 -16.50
C ASP A 382 -11.71 -15.44 -15.91
N ASP A 383 -12.24 -15.57 -14.68
CA ASP A 383 -12.79 -14.47 -13.89
C ASP A 383 -11.80 -14.06 -12.78
N PRO A 384 -11.24 -12.82 -12.80
CA PRO A 384 -10.37 -12.35 -11.74
C PRO A 384 -11.07 -12.31 -10.36
N THR A 385 -12.39 -12.11 -10.31
CA THR A 385 -13.13 -12.08 -9.03
C THR A 385 -13.13 -13.45 -8.35
N ALA A 386 -13.35 -14.52 -9.12
CA ALA A 386 -13.24 -15.90 -8.66
C ALA A 386 -11.80 -16.22 -8.19
N VAL A 387 -10.78 -15.82 -8.96
CA VAL A 387 -9.37 -16.02 -8.57
C VAL A 387 -9.02 -15.27 -7.27
N GLY A 388 -9.47 -14.03 -7.11
CA GLY A 388 -9.29 -13.25 -5.88
C GLY A 388 -9.99 -13.87 -4.67
N SER A 389 -11.21 -14.38 -4.86
CA SER A 389 -11.97 -15.08 -3.81
C SER A 389 -11.26 -16.36 -3.37
N ALA A 390 -10.80 -17.17 -4.32
CA ALA A 390 -10.03 -18.38 -4.08
C ALA A 390 -8.71 -18.09 -3.35
N PHE A 391 -8.02 -17.01 -3.74
CA PHE A 391 -6.83 -16.53 -3.05
C PHE A 391 -7.13 -16.13 -1.60
N GLY A 392 -8.21 -15.40 -1.35
CA GLY A 392 -8.66 -15.04 -0.01
C GLY A 392 -8.96 -16.27 0.86
N ARG A 393 -9.55 -17.33 0.29
CA ARG A 393 -9.78 -18.60 1.00
C ARG A 393 -8.48 -19.35 1.30
N LEU A 394 -7.55 -19.38 0.35
CA LEU A 394 -6.20 -19.91 0.56
C LEU A 394 -5.48 -19.17 1.70
N LEU A 395 -5.53 -17.85 1.70
CA LEU A 395 -4.91 -17.00 2.72
C LEU A 395 -5.47 -17.29 4.12
N LYS A 396 -6.80 -17.33 4.26
CA LYS A 396 -7.48 -17.68 5.52
C LYS A 396 -7.10 -19.07 6.01
N THR A 397 -6.99 -20.03 5.10
CA THR A 397 -6.62 -21.42 5.42
C THR A 397 -5.17 -21.52 5.88
N LEU A 398 -4.25 -20.81 5.20
CA LEU A 398 -2.85 -20.70 5.62
C LEU A 398 -2.73 -20.11 7.02
N LYS A 399 -3.40 -18.99 7.30
CA LYS A 399 -3.44 -18.35 8.63
C LYS A 399 -3.89 -19.34 9.72
N LYS A 400 -4.99 -20.05 9.46
CA LYS A 400 -5.53 -21.06 10.39
C LYS A 400 -4.57 -22.21 10.66
N ILE A 401 -3.92 -22.76 9.63
CA ILE A 401 -3.01 -23.90 9.78
C ILE A 401 -1.68 -23.50 10.41
N LEU A 402 -1.18 -22.32 10.08
CA LEU A 402 0.06 -21.79 10.64
C LEU A 402 -0.14 -21.15 12.02
N LEU A 403 -1.39 -21.00 12.48
CA LEU A 403 -1.76 -20.38 13.75
C LEU A 403 -1.22 -18.96 13.88
N ILE A 404 -1.44 -18.15 12.83
CA ILE A 404 -1.02 -16.75 12.76
C ILE A 404 -2.20 -15.84 12.37
N ASP A 405 -2.19 -14.61 12.86
CA ASP A 405 -3.17 -13.58 12.51
C ASP A 405 -2.66 -12.63 11.41
N GLU A 406 -1.34 -12.48 11.30
CA GLU A 406 -0.68 -11.67 10.26
C GLU A 406 -0.70 -12.36 8.89
N GLU A 407 -0.32 -11.62 7.83
CA GLU A 407 -0.16 -12.20 6.50
C GLU A 407 0.87 -13.34 6.53
N PRO A 408 0.53 -14.55 6.06
CA PRO A 408 1.49 -15.64 5.89
C PRO A 408 2.64 -15.23 4.98
N MET A 409 3.85 -15.65 5.33
CA MET A 409 5.02 -15.42 4.51
C MET A 409 4.82 -16.06 3.12
N MET A 410 4.82 -15.24 2.05
CA MET A 410 4.71 -15.74 0.67
C MET A 410 5.35 -14.82 -0.37
N ASN A 411 5.54 -15.37 -1.56
CA ASN A 411 5.83 -14.64 -2.79
C ASN A 411 4.77 -15.00 -3.84
N ILE A 412 4.40 -14.06 -4.70
CA ILE A 412 3.37 -14.28 -5.73
C ILE A 412 3.87 -13.72 -7.06
N ALA A 413 3.85 -14.55 -8.10
CA ALA A 413 4.00 -14.13 -9.49
C ALA A 413 2.66 -14.31 -10.22
N GLY A 414 2.12 -13.21 -10.71
CA GLY A 414 0.88 -13.15 -11.47
C GLY A 414 1.17 -13.05 -12.97
N PHE A 415 0.49 -13.88 -13.74
CA PHE A 415 0.55 -13.91 -15.20
C PHE A 415 -0.87 -13.85 -15.78
N GLN A 416 -1.01 -13.23 -16.94
CA GLN A 416 -2.19 -13.41 -17.77
C GLN A 416 -1.82 -14.27 -18.98
N ASN A 417 -2.63 -15.26 -19.33
CA ASN A 417 -2.43 -16.05 -20.55
C ASN A 417 -3.77 -16.43 -21.15
N GLU A 418 -3.99 -16.13 -22.43
CA GLU A 418 -5.22 -16.48 -23.17
C GLU A 418 -6.51 -16.09 -22.41
N GLY A 419 -6.52 -14.91 -21.78
CA GLY A 419 -7.67 -14.43 -21.00
C GLY A 419 -7.84 -15.07 -19.62
N LYS A 420 -6.89 -15.87 -19.15
CA LYS A 420 -6.88 -16.44 -17.80
C LYS A 420 -5.89 -15.71 -16.89
N TRP A 421 -6.29 -15.47 -15.65
CA TRP A 421 -5.46 -15.01 -14.55
C TRP A 421 -4.83 -16.20 -13.87
N ARG A 422 -3.51 -16.20 -13.77
CA ARG A 422 -2.74 -17.25 -13.11
C ARG A 422 -1.86 -16.65 -12.01
N LEU A 423 -2.10 -17.04 -10.76
CA LEU A 423 -1.27 -16.68 -9.61
C LEU A 423 -0.39 -17.87 -9.23
N VAL A 424 0.92 -17.75 -9.40
CA VAL A 424 1.92 -18.68 -8.86
C VAL A 424 2.32 -18.20 -7.48
N ILE A 425 1.97 -18.97 -6.46
CA ILE A 425 2.13 -18.62 -5.05
C ILE A 425 3.18 -19.55 -4.47
N PHE A 426 4.20 -18.97 -3.85
CA PHE A 426 5.23 -19.69 -3.11
C PHE A 426 5.03 -19.45 -1.62
N PRO A 427 4.39 -20.37 -0.88
CA PRO A 427 4.35 -20.30 0.57
C PRO A 427 5.77 -20.42 1.16
N ARG A 428 6.08 -19.55 2.11
CA ARG A 428 7.42 -19.41 2.72
C ARG A 428 7.33 -19.69 4.22
N ARG A 429 8.45 -20.11 4.81
CA ARG A 429 8.61 -20.26 6.27
C ARG A 429 9.75 -19.43 6.85
N LYS A 430 10.63 -18.91 6.00
CA LYS A 430 11.82 -18.16 6.42
C LYS A 430 12.16 -17.06 5.40
N HIS A 431 12.62 -15.92 5.91
CA HIS A 431 13.00 -14.77 5.07
C HIS A 431 14.26 -15.12 4.26
N ARG A 432 15.34 -15.47 4.97
CA ARG A 432 16.66 -15.75 4.39
C ARG A 432 17.16 -17.12 4.83
N PRO A 433 17.88 -17.86 3.97
CA PRO A 433 18.49 -19.12 4.36
C PRO A 433 19.61 -18.91 5.39
N GLU A 434 19.99 -19.95 6.11
CA GLU A 434 21.09 -19.95 7.08
C GLU A 434 22.41 -19.49 6.47
N ALA A 435 22.65 -19.83 5.21
CA ALA A 435 23.85 -19.42 4.48
C ALA A 435 24.04 -17.89 4.46
N PHE A 436 22.95 -17.11 4.52
CA PHE A 436 23.02 -15.65 4.60
C PHE A 436 23.57 -15.12 5.93
N PHE A 437 23.37 -15.84 7.03
CA PHE A 437 23.74 -15.41 8.37
C PHE A 437 25.11 -15.94 8.83
N ARG A 438 25.78 -16.75 8.01
CA ARG A 438 27.16 -17.18 8.26
C ARG A 438 28.10 -15.98 8.24
N LYS A 439 29.28 -16.13 8.88
CA LYS A 439 30.28 -15.06 9.00
C LYS A 439 31.39 -15.22 7.97
N GLY A 440 32.00 -14.09 7.59
CA GLY A 440 33.15 -14.04 6.69
C GLY A 440 32.88 -14.78 5.38
N ASP A 441 33.87 -15.57 4.97
CA ASP A 441 33.86 -16.31 3.71
C ASP A 441 32.81 -17.42 3.62
N ALA A 442 32.21 -17.85 4.72
CA ALA A 442 31.17 -18.86 4.68
C ALA A 442 29.78 -18.27 4.33
N ARG A 443 29.64 -16.95 4.34
CA ARG A 443 28.39 -16.25 4.02
C ARG A 443 28.07 -16.32 2.53
N VAL A 444 26.82 -16.65 2.22
CA VAL A 444 26.25 -16.52 0.87
C VAL A 444 25.21 -15.40 0.90
N VAL A 445 25.44 -14.32 0.15
CA VAL A 445 24.56 -13.14 0.11
C VAL A 445 23.38 -13.40 -0.81
N ILE A 446 22.41 -14.18 -0.32
CA ILE A 446 21.14 -14.44 -1.01
C ILE A 446 19.95 -14.15 -0.09
N SER A 447 18.96 -13.43 -0.62
CA SER A 447 17.76 -13.02 0.10
C SER A 447 16.52 -13.28 -0.76
N PRO A 448 16.05 -14.53 -0.84
CA PRO A 448 15.08 -14.94 -1.86
C PRO A 448 13.77 -14.14 -1.82
N GLY A 449 13.49 -13.42 -2.91
CA GLY A 449 12.17 -12.87 -3.24
C GLY A 449 11.48 -13.70 -4.32
N VAL A 450 10.41 -13.17 -4.91
CA VAL A 450 9.61 -13.85 -5.94
C VAL A 450 10.42 -14.22 -7.18
N ILE A 451 11.40 -13.40 -7.56
CA ILE A 451 12.27 -13.69 -8.71
C ILE A 451 13.15 -14.92 -8.43
N ASP A 452 13.74 -14.99 -7.24
CA ASP A 452 14.53 -16.13 -6.78
C ASP A 452 13.68 -17.40 -6.64
N MET A 453 12.47 -17.26 -6.08
CA MET A 453 11.47 -18.34 -6.02
C MET A 453 10.93 -18.69 -7.40
N GLY A 454 11.04 -17.82 -8.40
CA GLY A 454 10.73 -18.09 -9.79
C GLY A 454 11.82 -18.90 -10.51
N GLY A 455 12.94 -19.20 -9.85
CA GLY A 455 14.05 -19.95 -10.43
C GLY A 455 15.23 -19.09 -10.88
N LEU A 456 15.16 -17.75 -10.77
CA LEU A 456 16.26 -16.84 -11.10
C LEU A 456 16.92 -16.34 -9.81
N LEU A 457 17.92 -17.07 -9.31
CA LEU A 457 18.61 -16.73 -8.06
C LEU A 457 19.59 -15.58 -8.29
N ILE A 458 19.39 -14.48 -7.57
CA ILE A 458 20.22 -13.28 -7.69
C ILE A 458 21.36 -13.32 -6.67
N THR A 459 22.59 -13.26 -7.17
CA THR A 459 23.82 -13.29 -6.39
C THR A 459 24.61 -11.99 -6.62
N PRO A 460 24.70 -11.08 -5.65
CA PRO A 460 25.42 -9.83 -5.82
C PRO A 460 26.93 -9.95 -5.57
N VAL A 461 27.39 -11.10 -5.09
CA VAL A 461 28.79 -11.41 -4.81
C VAL A 461 29.28 -12.47 -5.78
N GLU A 462 30.40 -12.20 -6.45
CA GLU A 462 30.93 -13.05 -7.52
C GLU A 462 31.27 -14.46 -7.04
N LYS A 463 31.91 -14.57 -5.88
CA LYS A 463 32.20 -15.85 -5.22
C LYS A 463 30.94 -16.71 -5.03
N ASP A 464 29.81 -16.10 -4.66
CA ASP A 464 28.56 -16.84 -4.44
C ASP A 464 27.99 -17.31 -5.78
N PHE A 465 28.06 -16.47 -6.81
CA PHE A 465 27.68 -16.84 -8.17
C PHE A 465 28.50 -18.02 -8.69
N GLU A 466 29.81 -18.04 -8.47
CA GLU A 466 30.69 -19.11 -8.93
C GLU A 466 30.55 -20.38 -8.09
N GLY A 467 30.42 -20.22 -6.78
CA GLY A 467 30.47 -21.31 -5.81
C GLY A 467 29.16 -22.07 -5.61
N LEU A 468 28.00 -21.46 -5.85
CA LEU A 468 26.70 -22.11 -5.58
C LEU A 468 26.49 -23.35 -6.45
N GLY A 469 26.44 -24.51 -5.81
CA GLY A 469 26.14 -25.78 -6.46
C GLY A 469 24.68 -26.21 -6.28
N ARG A 470 24.34 -27.35 -6.88
CA ARG A 470 23.01 -27.98 -6.76
C ARG A 470 22.58 -28.16 -5.31
N ALA A 471 23.46 -28.72 -4.47
CA ALA A 471 23.16 -29.00 -3.07
C ALA A 471 22.87 -27.73 -2.27
N ASP A 472 23.54 -26.62 -2.60
CA ASP A 472 23.29 -25.33 -1.95
C ASP A 472 21.92 -24.78 -2.32
N VAL A 473 21.54 -24.87 -3.60
CA VAL A 473 20.22 -24.41 -4.08
C VAL A 473 19.09 -25.23 -3.49
N GLU A 474 19.20 -26.57 -3.50
CA GLU A 474 18.23 -27.46 -2.86
C GLU A 474 18.08 -27.14 -1.36
N LYS A 475 19.19 -26.87 -0.68
CA LYS A 475 19.17 -26.47 0.74
C LYS A 475 18.52 -25.10 0.95
N ILE A 476 18.88 -24.10 0.14
CA ILE A 476 18.30 -22.75 0.22
C ILE A 476 16.79 -22.80 0.04
N TYR A 477 16.31 -23.46 -1.02
CA TYR A 477 14.88 -23.59 -1.29
C TYR A 477 14.17 -24.39 -0.20
N GLY A 478 14.74 -25.53 0.23
CA GLY A 478 14.18 -26.33 1.31
C GLY A 478 14.06 -25.54 2.62
N GLU A 479 15.03 -24.69 2.96
CA GLU A 479 14.97 -23.86 4.17
C GLU A 479 13.90 -22.78 4.10
N VAL A 480 13.75 -22.10 2.96
CA VAL A 480 12.88 -20.91 2.88
C VAL A 480 11.44 -21.22 2.49
N SER A 481 11.20 -22.33 1.80
CA SER A 481 9.87 -22.78 1.38
C SER A 481 9.12 -23.46 2.51
N LEU A 482 7.79 -23.34 2.52
CA LEU A 482 6.96 -24.09 3.46
C LEU A 482 7.08 -25.60 3.19
N GLU A 483 6.94 -26.41 4.23
CA GLU A 483 7.10 -27.86 4.13
C GLU A 483 5.99 -28.52 3.32
N GLU A 484 6.33 -29.54 2.52
CA GLU A 484 5.40 -30.33 1.70
C GLU A 484 4.18 -30.80 2.51
N LYS A 485 4.42 -31.32 3.73
CA LYS A 485 3.36 -31.83 4.60
C LYS A 485 2.36 -30.72 4.98
N THR A 486 2.87 -29.54 5.32
CA THR A 486 2.06 -28.39 5.70
C THR A 486 1.25 -27.86 4.52
N VAL A 487 1.88 -27.74 3.34
CA VAL A 487 1.18 -27.38 2.10
C VAL A 487 0.10 -28.41 1.76
N GLY A 488 0.39 -29.71 1.94
CA GLY A 488 -0.60 -30.78 1.81
C GLY A 488 -1.81 -30.59 2.73
N HIS A 489 -1.59 -30.28 4.00
CA HIS A 489 -2.68 -29.99 4.94
C HIS A 489 -3.50 -28.76 4.53
N VAL A 490 -2.86 -27.71 4.03
CA VAL A 490 -3.55 -26.50 3.50
C VAL A 490 -4.47 -26.86 2.36
N ILE A 491 -3.95 -27.60 1.39
CA ILE A 491 -4.73 -28.09 0.26
C ILE A 491 -5.92 -28.94 0.72
N THR A 492 -5.73 -29.87 1.66
CA THR A 492 -6.80 -30.72 2.18
C THR A 492 -7.88 -29.89 2.89
N ALA A 493 -7.47 -28.90 3.69
CA ALA A 493 -8.38 -28.04 4.44
C ALA A 493 -9.12 -26.99 3.59
N LEU A 494 -8.66 -26.73 2.37
CA LEU A 494 -9.36 -25.86 1.42
C LEU A 494 -10.66 -26.51 0.95
N GLY A 495 -11.78 -26.01 1.47
CA GLY A 495 -13.15 -26.40 1.12
C GLY A 495 -14.03 -25.17 0.99
#